data_AF-A7ZBH5-F1
#
_entry.id   AF-A7ZBH5-F1
#
_cell.length_a   1.000
_cell.length_b   1.000
_cell.length_c   1.000
_cell.angle_alpha   90.00
_cell.angle_beta   90.00
_cell.angle_gamma   90.00
#
_symmetry.space_group_name_H-M   'P 1'
#
loop_
_entity.id
_entity.type
_entity.pdbx_description
1 polymer ?
#
loop_
_entity_poly.entity_id
_entity_poly.type
_entity_poly.pdbx_seq_one_letter_code
_entity_poly.pdbx_strand_id
1 'polypeptide(L)'
;MKTDSICEQYSKEKIKINTWLEDDVFFIQGDTKSLMFLSDLIKAQAMELKNDNVCIGPNLAGNKFFSKKAKFGILIHNTDSLK
;
A
#
# COMPACT_ATOMS: atom_id res chain seq x y z
N MET A 1 -0.86 -8.84 12.04
CA MET A 1 -0.12 -9.46 10.91
C MET A 1 0.84 -8.39 10.42
N LYS A 2 2.13 -8.68 10.26
CA LYS A 2 3.08 -7.62 9.90
C LYS A 2 2.91 -7.22 8.44
N THR A 3 2.96 -5.92 8.16
CA THR A 3 2.87 -5.38 6.79
C THR A 3 3.93 -5.98 5.86
N ASP A 4 5.13 -6.25 6.38
CA ASP A 4 6.19 -6.95 5.64
C ASP A 4 5.75 -8.34 5.14
N SER A 5 5.02 -9.10 5.98
CA SER A 5 4.53 -10.43 5.60
C SER A 5 3.47 -10.36 4.50
N ILE A 6 2.63 -9.32 4.49
CA ILE A 6 1.68 -9.07 3.39
C ILE A 6 2.45 -8.75 2.10
N CYS A 7 3.43 -7.85 2.16
CA CYS A 7 4.28 -7.52 1.02
C CYS A 7 5.01 -8.76 0.48
N GLU A 8 5.50 -9.64 1.35
CA GLU A 8 6.14 -10.89 0.95
C GLU A 8 5.15 -11.87 0.31
N GLN A 9 3.96 -12.06 0.89
CA GLN A 9 2.92 -12.93 0.34
C GLN A 9 2.55 -12.55 -1.09
N TYR A 10 2.35 -11.26 -1.33
CA TYR A 10 1.97 -10.73 -2.65
C TYR A 10 3.17 -10.49 -3.58
N SER A 11 4.41 -10.71 -3.11
CA SER A 11 5.63 -10.43 -3.87
C SER A 11 5.77 -11.21 -5.18
N LYS A 12 5.16 -12.39 -5.24
CA LYS A 12 5.17 -13.31 -6.41
C LYS A 12 4.00 -13.07 -7.35
N GLU A 13 3.02 -12.28 -6.93
CA GLU A 13 1.84 -11.93 -7.72
C GLU A 13 2.13 -10.72 -8.63
N LYS A 14 1.38 -10.62 -9.72
CA LYS A 14 1.47 -9.47 -10.64
C LYS A 14 0.58 -8.31 -10.17
N ILE A 15 0.98 -7.67 -9.08
CA ILE A 15 0.29 -6.49 -8.53
C ILE A 15 0.65 -5.24 -9.34
N LYS A 16 -0.37 -4.42 -9.65
CA LYS A 16 -0.21 -3.17 -10.41
C LYS A 16 -1.15 -2.09 -9.91
N ILE A 17 -0.71 -1.36 -8.90
CA ILE A 17 -1.39 -0.19 -8.36
C ILE A 17 -1.05 1.03 -9.22
N ASN A 18 -2.06 1.77 -9.62
CA ASN A 18 -1.90 3.09 -10.23
C ASN A 18 -2.49 4.15 -9.28
N THR A 19 -1.78 5.26 -9.13
CA THR A 19 -2.19 6.37 -8.27
C THR A 19 -2.00 7.69 -8.99
N TRP A 20 -2.99 8.57 -8.87
CA TRP A 20 -2.91 9.93 -9.37
C TRP A 20 -3.82 10.85 -8.55
N LEU A 21 -3.62 12.15 -8.71
CA LEU A 21 -4.45 13.19 -8.16
C LEU A 21 -5.08 13.92 -9.35
N GLU A 22 -6.38 14.13 -9.31
CA GLU A 22 -7.15 14.92 -10.28
C GLU A 22 -8.19 15.72 -9.50
N ASP A 23 -8.23 17.03 -9.78
CA ASP A 23 -8.87 18.04 -8.94
C ASP A 23 -8.41 17.90 -7.48
N ASP A 24 -9.28 17.41 -6.58
CA ASP A 24 -8.99 17.12 -5.18
C ASP A 24 -9.23 15.65 -4.80
N VAL A 25 -9.31 14.76 -5.80
CA VAL A 25 -9.59 13.34 -5.60
C VAL A 25 -8.32 12.52 -5.80
N PHE A 26 -7.92 11.79 -4.76
CA PHE A 26 -6.83 10.81 -4.86
C PHE A 26 -7.36 9.48 -5.37
N PHE A 27 -6.89 9.08 -6.54
CA PHE A 27 -7.30 7.83 -7.16
C PHE A 27 -6.36 6.71 -6.79
N ILE A 28 -6.96 5.56 -6.45
CA ILE A 28 -6.28 4.28 -6.32
C ILE A 28 -6.96 3.33 -7.29
N GLN A 29 -6.22 2.87 -8.29
CA GLN A 29 -6.71 1.96 -9.30
C GLN A 29 -5.88 0.69 -9.31
N GLY A 30 -6.55 -0.45 -9.44
CA GLY A 30 -5.94 -1.76 -9.58
C GLY A 30 -6.98 -2.78 -10.03
N ASP A 31 -6.52 -3.95 -10.44
CA ASP A 31 -7.39 -5.12 -10.59
C ASP A 31 -7.79 -5.69 -9.21
N THR A 32 -8.68 -6.68 -9.21
CA THR A 32 -9.15 -7.31 -7.97
C THR A 32 -8.01 -7.72 -7.04
N LYS A 33 -6.96 -8.35 -7.58
CA LYS A 33 -5.80 -8.78 -6.78
C LYS A 33 -5.04 -7.60 -6.18
N SER A 34 -4.84 -6.54 -6.94
CA SER A 34 -4.13 -5.33 -6.48
C SER A 34 -4.92 -4.59 -5.40
N LEU A 35 -6.24 -4.53 -5.53
CA LEU A 35 -7.11 -3.93 -4.51
C LEU A 35 -7.21 -4.82 -3.25
N MET A 36 -7.22 -6.15 -3.40
CA MET A 36 -7.13 -7.07 -2.26
C MET A 36 -5.81 -6.94 -1.50
N PHE A 37 -4.69 -6.84 -2.22
CA PHE A 37 -3.38 -6.56 -1.60
C PHE A 37 -3.42 -5.28 -0.75
N LEU A 38 -3.97 -4.18 -1.29
CA LEU A 38 -4.10 -2.93 -0.54
C LEU A 38 -5.02 -3.07 0.67
N SER A 39 -6.15 -3.77 0.53
CA SER A 39 -7.06 -4.07 1.65
C SER A 39 -6.35 -4.84 2.77
N ASP A 40 -5.60 -5.89 2.42
CA ASP A 40 -4.84 -6.68 3.38
C ASP A 40 -3.72 -5.87 4.03
N LEU A 41 -3.05 -4.99 3.28
CA LEU A 41 -2.00 -4.11 3.79
C LEU A 41 -2.56 -3.09 4.79
N ILE A 42 -3.70 -2.46 4.49
CA ILE A 42 -4.41 -1.55 5.41
C ILE A 42 -4.81 -2.31 6.67
N LYS A 43 -5.40 -3.51 6.53
CA LYS A 43 -5.80 -4.34 7.66
C LYS A 43 -4.60 -4.72 8.53
N ALA A 44 -3.47 -5.09 7.91
CA ALA A 44 -2.25 -5.41 8.63
C ALA A 44 -1.73 -4.21 9.41
N GLN A 45 -1.63 -3.03 8.77
CA GLN A 45 -1.16 -1.81 9.41
C GLN A 45 -2.08 -1.34 10.55
N ALA A 46 -3.40 -1.46 10.39
CA ALA A 46 -4.37 -1.13 11.44
C ALA A 46 -4.20 -2.00 12.71
N MET A 47 -3.60 -3.19 12.59
CA MET A 47 -3.31 -4.09 13.71
C MET A 47 -1.86 -3.97 14.22
N GLU A 48 -1.02 -3.14 13.60
CA GLU A 48 0.38 -2.96 13.96
C GLU A 48 0.49 -1.83 15.00
N LEU A 49 0.87 -2.16 16.24
CA LEU A 49 0.98 -1.20 17.35
C LEU A 49 2.39 -0.68 17.60
N LYS A 50 3.42 -1.29 16.97
CA LYS A 50 4.83 -0.93 17.20
C LYS A 50 5.42 -0.07 16.08
N ASN A 51 5.13 -0.43 14.84
CA ASN A 51 5.49 0.37 13.67
C ASN A 51 4.24 1.11 13.25
N ASP A 52 4.22 2.42 13.50
CA ASP A 52 3.02 3.22 13.34
C ASP A 52 2.65 3.41 11.88
N ASN A 53 3.59 3.30 10.94
CA ASN A 53 3.30 3.49 9.52
C ASN A 53 3.94 2.46 8.59
N VAL A 54 3.35 2.36 7.39
CA VAL A 54 3.95 1.73 6.21
C VAL A 54 3.85 2.69 5.02
N CYS A 55 4.97 2.87 4.32
CA CYS A 55 5.05 3.71 3.13
C CYS A 55 5.55 2.89 1.94
N ILE A 56 4.74 2.81 0.88
CA ILE A 56 5.12 2.16 -0.39
C ILE A 56 4.90 3.12 -1.55
N GLY A 57 5.71 3.02 -2.61
CA GLY A 57 5.53 3.91 -3.75
C GLY A 57 6.33 3.55 -4.99
N PRO A 58 5.98 4.13 -6.14
CA PRO A 58 6.61 3.82 -7.43
C PRO A 58 8.12 4.15 -7.46
N ASN A 59 8.56 5.10 -6.64
CA ASN A 59 9.97 5.52 -6.51
C ASN A 59 10.56 5.20 -5.12
N LEU A 60 9.91 4.31 -4.36
CA LEU A 60 10.27 3.96 -2.98
C LEU A 60 10.30 2.43 -2.81
N ALA A 61 10.38 1.97 -1.56
CA ALA A 61 10.10 0.58 -1.22
C ALA A 61 8.73 0.14 -1.76
N GLY A 62 8.64 -1.12 -2.21
CA GLY A 62 7.41 -1.64 -2.80
C GLY A 62 7.11 -1.17 -4.23
N ASN A 63 8.05 -0.51 -4.92
CA ASN A 63 7.86 -0.03 -6.30
C ASN A 63 7.33 -1.09 -7.29
N LYS A 64 7.69 -2.36 -7.10
CA LYS A 64 7.24 -3.48 -7.93
C LYS A 64 5.72 -3.68 -7.93
N PHE A 65 5.03 -3.19 -6.89
CA PHE A 65 3.57 -3.25 -6.79
C PHE A 65 2.88 -2.13 -7.55
N PHE A 66 3.63 -1.16 -8.08
CA PHE A 66 3.09 -0.01 -8.79
C PHE A 66 3.25 -0.16 -10.29
N SER A 67 2.28 0.38 -11.02
CA SER A 67 2.39 0.58 -12.45
C SER A 67 3.41 1.69 -12.73
N LYS A 68 4.06 1.65 -13.90
CA LYS A 68 4.95 2.73 -14.36
C LYS A 68 4.25 4.09 -14.54
N LYS A 69 2.91 4.12 -14.54
CA LYS A 69 2.11 5.34 -14.68
C LYS A 69 1.76 5.98 -13.33
N ALA A 70 2.00 5.27 -12.22
CA ALA A 70 1.68 5.75 -10.89
C ALA A 70 2.51 7.00 -10.56
N LYS A 71 1.85 8.04 -10.07
CA LYS A 71 2.48 9.33 -9.75
C LYS A 71 2.83 9.46 -8.27
N PHE A 72 2.11 8.76 -7.39
CA PHE A 72 2.20 8.96 -5.94
C PHE A 72 2.39 7.64 -5.17
N GLY A 73 3.06 7.70 -4.02
CA GLY A 73 3.08 6.61 -3.05
C GLY A 73 1.81 6.55 -2.21
N ILE A 74 1.70 5.52 -1.37
CA ILE A 74 0.65 5.34 -0.38
C ILE A 74 1.34 5.20 0.99
N LEU A 75 0.97 6.09 1.91
CA LEU A 75 1.33 6.01 3.33
C LEU A 75 0.10 5.58 4.11
N ILE A 76 0.21 4.55 4.93
CA ILE A 76 -0.83 4.12 5.86
C ILE A 76 -0.24 4.30 7.26
N HIS A 77 -0.87 5.16 8.06
CA HIS A 77 -0.46 5.47 9.43
C HIS A 77 -1.55 5.00 10.39
N ASN A 78 -1.19 4.09 11.29
CA ASN A 78 -1.99 3.71 12.44
C ASN A 78 -1.69 4.68 13.58
N THR A 79 -2.71 5.39 14.06
CA THR A 79 -2.53 6.38 15.13
C THR A 79 -2.70 5.78 16.52
N ASP A 80 -3.21 4.55 16.63
CA ASP A 80 -3.34 3.84 17.91
C ASP A 80 -2.00 3.31 18.45
N SER A 81 -0.95 3.23 17.63
CA SER A 81 0.40 2.83 18.05
C SER A 81 1.14 3.88 18.90
N LEU A 82 0.60 5.09 19.00
CA LEU A 82 1.14 6.17 19.85
C LEU A 82 0.57 6.12 21.28
N LYS A 83 -0.33 5.19 21.58
CA LYS A 83 -0.90 4.94 22.92
C LYS A 83 -0.27 3.71 23.56
#